data_AF-A0A1Q9EL94-F1
#
_entry.id   AF-A0A1Q9EL94-F1
#
_cell.length_a   1.000
_cell.length_b   1.000
_cell.length_c   1.000
_cell.angle_alpha   90.00
_cell.angle_beta   90.00
_cell.angle_gamma   90.00
#
_symmetry.space_group_name_H-M   'P 1'
#
loop_
_entity.id
_entity.type
_entity.pdbx_description
1 polymer ?
#
loop_
_entity_poly.entity_id
_entity_poly.type
_entity_poly.pdbx_seq_one_letter_code
_entity_poly.pdbx_strand_id
1 'polypeptide(L)'
;MVGAGSWPELSGQEWAAFSGGVIGLYRQLLGLRAEGDWHLTEAQLVSRAGLPPPRALLQAERLRLLGQLTRCAPDSVWALLGWYEPFQSAVRLAGDWFLSLVGCTCELGAIDTDWSSWSSLFLHAPGRFKGMLRRAEACDLERCHILAGVDSLGRSVWQPQGKAVASNLQVMDQACLICGLAFPSRQQWGAHAQRVHGYRNRASRVCKGRRCQACGSQYASAARLQKHLLFSARCAQYLERLDDADPRLTDTSSCHPQAPFVRGWGVENLESAEDELCRALLLDLQTLQAASDQEIYDLVLAHLAPLPVLRATLLHWIAGLASGALRDAAEDVVLILHPEHLCSAVVGQVRQEVRDEIAFRPSISPPFFLPAPADLPVFFFGCIDLDWIARWTLEDRRHVCCDLTSLPNGPLKCGGLFLDFSPPPFSDACLLQPSAKPLRALREHRVWILALLHAVRCALHTGYDGLQRG
;
A
#
# COMPACT_ATOMS: atom_id res chain seq x y z
N MET A 1 8.42 -14.71 -12.84
CA MET A 1 6.96 -14.97 -12.88
C MET A 1 6.69 -15.86 -14.09
N VAL A 2 6.29 -17.11 -13.89
CA VAL A 2 6.09 -18.04 -15.02
C VAL A 2 4.84 -17.60 -15.81
N GLY A 3 4.98 -17.40 -17.12
CA GLY A 3 3.87 -17.10 -18.03
C GLY A 3 3.51 -15.61 -18.17
N ALA A 4 4.04 -14.70 -17.36
CA ALA A 4 3.70 -13.27 -17.46
C ALA A 4 4.12 -12.64 -18.80
N GLY A 5 5.15 -13.19 -19.46
CA GLY A 5 5.60 -12.71 -20.76
C GLY A 5 4.60 -12.89 -21.90
N SER A 6 3.62 -13.81 -21.77
CA SER A 6 2.59 -14.04 -22.79
C SER A 6 1.34 -13.19 -22.59
N TRP A 7 1.30 -12.39 -21.52
CA TRP A 7 0.16 -11.53 -21.24
C TRP A 7 0.09 -10.39 -22.26
N PRO A 8 -1.10 -10.10 -22.81
CA PRO A 8 -1.31 -8.91 -23.65
C PRO A 8 -1.13 -7.64 -22.81
N GLU A 9 -1.40 -6.48 -23.41
CA GLU A 9 -1.55 -5.26 -22.62
C GLU A 9 -2.62 -5.47 -21.53
N LEU A 10 -2.25 -5.19 -20.28
CA LEU A 10 -3.13 -5.40 -19.15
C LEU A 10 -4.15 -4.27 -19.12
N SER A 11 -5.43 -4.61 -18.95
CA SER A 11 -6.44 -3.61 -18.61
C SER A 11 -6.06 -2.89 -17.33
N GLY A 12 -6.63 -1.71 -17.07
CA GLY A 12 -6.35 -0.96 -15.85
C GLY A 12 -6.62 -1.76 -14.56
N GLN A 13 -7.59 -2.70 -14.59
CA GLN A 13 -7.88 -3.57 -13.45
C GLN A 13 -6.80 -4.64 -13.25
N GLU A 14 -6.40 -5.32 -14.33
CA GLU A 14 -5.34 -6.34 -14.30
C GLU A 14 -3.99 -5.71 -13.94
N TRP A 15 -3.69 -4.53 -14.49
CA TRP A 15 -2.51 -3.76 -14.14
C TRP A 15 -2.48 -3.44 -12.65
N ALA A 16 -3.57 -2.89 -12.09
CA ALA A 16 -3.64 -2.56 -10.66
C ALA A 16 -3.51 -3.80 -9.76
N ALA A 17 -4.06 -4.94 -10.17
CA ALA A 17 -3.90 -6.20 -9.42
C ALA A 17 -2.44 -6.68 -9.45
N PHE A 18 -1.82 -6.64 -10.63
CA PHE A 18 -0.42 -7.02 -10.82
C PHE A 18 0.55 -6.09 -10.07
N SER A 19 0.47 -4.78 -10.32
CA SER A 19 1.32 -3.78 -9.69
C SER A 19 1.09 -3.75 -8.17
N GLY A 20 -0.16 -3.78 -7.72
CA GLY A 20 -0.52 -3.83 -6.30
C GLY A 20 0.06 -5.06 -5.60
N GLY A 21 0.05 -6.23 -6.26
CA GLY A 21 0.69 -7.44 -5.75
C GLY A 21 2.21 -7.29 -5.59
N VAL A 22 2.90 -6.79 -6.62
CA VAL A 22 4.36 -6.55 -6.59
C VAL A 22 4.72 -5.54 -5.50
N ILE A 23 4.01 -4.40 -5.45
CA ILE A 23 4.25 -3.37 -4.44
C ILE A 23 3.91 -3.85 -3.04
N GLY A 24 2.89 -4.69 -2.88
CA GLY A 24 2.58 -5.36 -1.61
C GLY A 24 3.74 -6.22 -1.11
N LEU A 25 4.38 -6.99 -2.01
CA LEU A 25 5.60 -7.75 -1.68
C LEU A 25 6.76 -6.83 -1.29
N TYR A 26 6.95 -5.70 -1.97
CA TYR A 26 8.01 -4.74 -1.61
C TYR A 26 7.77 -4.11 -0.24
N ARG A 27 6.52 -3.79 0.10
CA ARG A 27 6.16 -3.31 1.44
C ARG A 27 6.47 -4.35 2.52
N GLN A 28 6.20 -5.63 2.26
CA GLN A 28 6.53 -6.73 3.17
C GLN A 28 8.04 -6.90 3.33
N LEU A 29 8.79 -6.87 2.23
CA LEU A 29 10.26 -6.96 2.23
C LEU A 29 10.91 -5.85 3.05
N LEU A 30 10.34 -4.64 2.99
CA LEU A 30 10.81 -3.47 3.72
C LEU A 30 10.36 -3.42 5.18
N GLY A 31 9.52 -4.36 5.65
CA GLY A 31 9.09 -4.38 7.05
C GLY A 31 8.23 -3.17 7.48
N LEU A 32 7.63 -2.43 6.54
CA LEU A 32 6.94 -1.16 6.83
C LEU A 32 5.78 -1.27 7.83
N ARG A 33 5.25 -2.48 8.02
CA ARG A 33 4.24 -2.77 9.06
C ARG A 33 4.76 -2.47 10.46
N ALA A 34 6.03 -2.78 10.74
CA ALA A 34 6.65 -2.54 12.04
C ALA A 34 7.07 -1.08 12.23
N GLU A 35 7.38 -0.36 11.15
CA GLU A 35 7.88 1.01 11.20
C GLU A 35 6.77 2.08 11.20
N GLY A 36 5.54 1.72 10.82
CA GLY A 36 4.41 2.66 10.72
C GLY A 36 4.48 3.62 9.52
N ASP A 37 5.48 3.51 8.65
CA ASP A 37 5.67 4.37 7.47
C ASP A 37 4.87 3.87 6.25
N TRP A 38 3.55 4.14 6.26
CA TRP A 38 2.63 3.71 5.21
C TRP A 38 2.54 4.66 4.01
N HIS A 39 3.07 5.87 4.14
CA HIS A 39 2.85 6.98 3.21
C HIS A 39 3.82 7.04 2.03
N LEU A 40 4.54 5.94 1.77
CA LEU A 40 5.49 5.85 0.68
C LEU A 40 4.81 5.75 -0.69
N THR A 41 5.31 6.53 -1.65
CA THR A 41 4.95 6.42 -3.08
C THR A 41 5.54 5.15 -3.69
N GLU A 42 5.01 4.74 -4.85
CA GLU A 42 5.56 3.60 -5.59
C GLU A 42 7.06 3.79 -5.88
N ALA A 43 7.46 4.98 -6.34
CA ALA A 43 8.87 5.28 -6.62
C ALA A 43 9.73 5.17 -5.36
N GLN A 44 9.25 5.65 -4.21
CA GLN A 44 9.96 5.53 -2.93
C GLN A 44 10.09 4.07 -2.49
N LEU A 45 9.04 3.25 -2.64
CA LEU A 45 9.07 1.82 -2.32
C LEU A 45 10.07 1.07 -3.20
N VAL A 46 10.00 1.27 -4.51
CA VAL A 46 10.91 0.68 -5.51
C VAL A 46 12.36 1.09 -5.21
N SER A 47 12.58 2.38 -4.95
CA SER A 47 13.87 2.94 -4.58
C SER A 47 14.42 2.33 -3.29
N ARG A 48 13.62 2.24 -2.22
CA ARG A 48 14.06 1.64 -0.94
C ARG A 48 14.32 0.13 -1.06
N ALA A 49 13.47 -0.59 -1.82
CA ALA A 49 13.64 -2.02 -2.02
C ALA A 49 14.85 -2.36 -2.90
N GLY A 50 15.28 -1.44 -3.78
CA GLY A 50 16.35 -1.70 -4.75
C GLY A 50 15.98 -2.74 -5.80
N LEU A 51 14.68 -2.92 -6.05
CA LEU A 51 14.13 -3.90 -6.99
C LEU A 51 13.46 -3.20 -8.18
N PRO A 52 13.35 -3.83 -9.36
CA PRO A 52 12.74 -3.18 -10.53
C PRO A 52 11.27 -2.81 -10.29
N PRO A 53 10.75 -1.72 -10.88
CA PRO A 53 9.33 -1.39 -10.80
C PRO A 53 8.48 -2.47 -11.50
N PRO A 54 7.17 -2.61 -11.15
CA PRO A 54 6.29 -3.60 -11.77
C PRO A 54 6.30 -3.55 -13.30
N ARG A 55 6.38 -2.35 -13.88
CA ARG A 55 6.43 -2.16 -15.34
C ARG A 55 7.68 -2.79 -15.94
N ALA A 56 8.85 -2.55 -15.35
CA ALA A 56 10.10 -3.15 -15.80
C ALA A 56 10.05 -4.67 -15.76
N LEU A 57 9.49 -5.26 -14.67
CA LEU A 57 9.34 -6.70 -14.54
C LEU A 57 8.50 -7.29 -15.67
N LEU A 58 7.34 -6.70 -15.96
CA LEU A 58 6.44 -7.18 -17.02
C LEU A 58 7.07 -7.07 -18.41
N GLN A 59 7.69 -5.93 -18.72
CA GLN A 59 8.34 -5.74 -20.03
C GLN A 59 9.55 -6.66 -20.19
N ALA A 60 10.31 -6.90 -19.12
CA ALA A 60 11.42 -7.84 -19.15
C ALA A 60 10.97 -9.28 -19.38
N GLU A 61 9.87 -9.72 -18.75
CA GLU A 61 9.30 -11.06 -19.00
C GLU A 61 8.79 -11.22 -20.45
N ARG A 62 8.17 -10.18 -21.03
CA ARG A 62 7.74 -10.19 -22.44
C ARG A 62 8.93 -10.38 -23.40
N LEU A 63 10.01 -9.62 -23.20
CA LEU A 63 11.20 -9.75 -24.05
C LEU A 63 11.94 -11.07 -23.81
N ARG A 64 11.94 -11.62 -22.58
CA ARG A 64 12.47 -12.96 -22.30
C ARG A 64 11.69 -14.03 -23.06
N LEU A 65 10.36 -13.95 -23.03
CA LEU A 65 9.50 -14.87 -23.78
C LEU A 65 9.76 -14.75 -25.28
N LEU A 66 9.80 -13.54 -25.83
CA LEU A 66 10.08 -13.33 -27.25
C LEU A 66 11.41 -13.94 -27.69
N GLY A 67 12.47 -13.74 -26.90
CA GLY A 67 13.76 -14.36 -27.15
C GLY A 67 13.71 -15.90 -27.06
N GLN A 68 12.90 -16.46 -26.17
CA GLN A 68 12.67 -17.92 -26.09
C GLN A 68 11.90 -18.44 -27.30
N LEU A 69 10.82 -17.76 -27.71
CA LEU A 69 10.04 -18.12 -28.89
C LEU A 69 10.91 -18.10 -30.15
N THR A 70 11.79 -17.11 -30.27
CA THR A 70 12.71 -16.98 -31.43
C THR A 70 13.64 -18.18 -31.58
N ARG A 71 14.05 -18.79 -30.47
CA ARG A 71 14.95 -19.96 -30.51
C ARG A 71 14.24 -21.30 -30.62
N CYS A 72 13.00 -21.40 -30.14
CA CYS A 72 12.40 -22.69 -29.82
C CYS A 72 10.95 -22.87 -30.27
N ALA A 73 10.24 -21.82 -30.68
CA ALA A 73 8.84 -21.94 -31.04
C ALA A 73 8.68 -22.57 -32.43
N PRO A 74 7.79 -23.57 -32.59
CA PRO A 74 7.46 -24.10 -33.90
C PRO A 74 6.66 -23.09 -34.73
N ASP A 75 6.64 -23.26 -36.05
CA ASP A 75 5.96 -22.38 -37.00
C ASP A 75 4.48 -22.17 -36.67
N SER A 76 3.81 -23.19 -36.13
CA SER A 76 2.39 -23.08 -35.73
C SER A 76 2.16 -22.06 -34.61
N VAL A 77 3.12 -21.91 -33.68
CA VAL A 77 3.06 -20.89 -32.63
C VAL A 77 3.32 -19.50 -33.22
N TRP A 78 4.29 -19.38 -34.13
CA TRP A 78 4.54 -18.11 -34.83
C TRP A 78 3.36 -17.67 -35.68
N ALA A 79 2.72 -18.61 -36.38
CA ALA A 79 1.50 -18.34 -37.11
C ALA A 79 0.43 -17.78 -36.15
N LEU A 80 0.15 -18.47 -35.04
CA LEU A 80 -0.84 -18.01 -34.06
C LEU A 80 -0.54 -16.60 -33.51
N LEU A 81 0.71 -16.34 -33.13
CA LEU A 81 1.13 -15.03 -32.60
C LEU A 81 1.07 -13.94 -33.67
N GLY A 82 1.33 -14.28 -34.93
CA GLY A 82 1.18 -13.39 -36.08
C GLY A 82 -0.26 -12.89 -36.29
N TRP A 83 -1.26 -13.61 -35.78
CA TRP A 83 -2.67 -13.17 -35.80
C TRP A 83 -3.13 -12.49 -34.50
N TYR A 84 -2.36 -12.57 -33.43
CA TYR A 84 -2.77 -12.08 -32.11
C TYR A 84 -2.21 -10.68 -31.80
N GLU A 85 -2.89 -9.65 -32.32
CA GLU A 85 -2.51 -8.24 -32.19
C GLU A 85 -2.23 -7.76 -30.75
N PRO A 86 -3.02 -8.13 -29.71
CA PRO A 86 -2.74 -7.70 -28.34
C PRO A 86 -1.36 -8.11 -27.82
N PHE A 87 -0.85 -9.27 -28.22
CA PHE A 87 0.51 -9.70 -27.87
C PHE A 87 1.56 -8.91 -28.65
N GLN A 88 1.33 -8.66 -29.94
CA GLN A 88 2.25 -7.87 -30.77
C GLN A 88 2.40 -6.44 -30.22
N SER A 89 1.29 -5.80 -29.85
CA SER A 89 1.29 -4.50 -29.17
C SER A 89 2.09 -4.55 -27.86
N ALA A 90 1.85 -5.56 -27.03
CA ALA A 90 2.57 -5.74 -25.77
C ALA A 90 4.09 -5.90 -25.97
N VAL A 91 4.52 -6.61 -27.01
CA VAL A 91 5.92 -6.77 -27.39
C VAL A 91 6.52 -5.46 -27.91
N ARG A 92 5.79 -4.69 -28.73
CA ARG A 92 6.21 -3.36 -29.19
C ARG A 92 6.47 -2.43 -28.00
N LEU A 93 5.52 -2.34 -27.07
CA LEU A 93 5.66 -1.56 -25.84
C LEU A 93 6.87 -2.00 -24.99
N ALA A 94 7.17 -3.30 -24.97
CA ALA A 94 8.34 -3.82 -24.27
C ALA A 94 9.65 -3.44 -24.98
N GLY A 95 9.68 -3.48 -26.30
CA GLY A 95 10.80 -3.01 -27.13
C GLY A 95 11.07 -1.52 -26.93
N ASP A 96 10.03 -0.69 -26.97
CA ASP A 96 10.13 0.75 -26.75
C ASP A 96 10.66 1.08 -25.36
N TRP A 97 10.14 0.40 -24.33
CA TRP A 97 10.65 0.51 -22.96
C TRP A 97 12.15 0.19 -22.90
N PHE A 98 12.57 -0.93 -23.50
CA PHE A 98 13.97 -1.34 -23.52
C PHE A 98 14.85 -0.31 -24.23
N LEU A 99 14.47 0.15 -25.42
CA LEU A 99 15.23 1.15 -26.18
C LEU A 99 15.29 2.51 -25.48
N SER A 100 14.22 2.90 -24.78
CA SER A 100 14.21 4.13 -23.98
C SER A 100 15.25 4.14 -22.84
N LEU A 101 15.75 2.96 -22.46
CA LEU A 101 16.67 2.76 -21.34
C LEU A 101 18.10 2.48 -21.81
N VAL A 102 18.26 1.65 -22.86
CA VAL A 102 19.58 1.19 -23.34
C VAL A 102 19.88 1.52 -24.79
N GLY A 103 18.98 2.20 -25.50
CA GLY A 103 19.06 2.46 -26.94
C GLY A 103 20.35 3.15 -27.38
N CYS A 104 20.88 4.09 -26.59
CA CYS A 104 22.18 4.72 -26.88
C CYS A 104 23.41 3.80 -26.72
N THR A 105 23.24 2.61 -26.14
CA THR A 105 24.32 1.65 -25.87
C THR A 105 24.23 0.39 -26.73
N CYS A 106 23.29 0.35 -27.67
CA CYS A 106 23.10 -0.74 -28.61
C CYS A 106 22.72 -0.19 -29.99
N GLU A 107 22.88 -1.01 -31.02
CA GLU A 107 22.58 -0.64 -32.41
C GLU A 107 21.18 -1.09 -32.84
N LEU A 108 20.30 -1.41 -31.89
CA LEU A 108 18.95 -1.90 -32.19
C LEU A 108 18.02 -0.73 -32.52
N GLY A 109 17.25 -0.89 -33.59
CA GLY A 109 16.08 -0.07 -33.91
C GLY A 109 14.81 -0.55 -33.20
N ALA A 110 13.68 0.12 -33.49
CA ALA A 110 12.37 -0.30 -33.00
C ALA A 110 12.05 -1.72 -33.48
N ILE A 111 11.38 -2.52 -32.64
CA ILE A 111 11.29 -3.98 -32.84
C ILE A 111 10.51 -4.38 -34.10
N ASP A 112 9.58 -3.53 -34.53
CA ASP A 112 8.75 -3.68 -35.73
C ASP A 112 9.49 -3.31 -37.02
N THR A 113 10.46 -2.41 -36.95
CA THR A 113 11.23 -1.92 -38.10
C THR A 113 12.59 -2.61 -38.25
N ASP A 114 13.14 -3.14 -37.16
CA ASP A 114 14.48 -3.76 -37.11
C ASP A 114 14.46 -5.21 -36.57
N TRP A 115 13.42 -5.97 -36.90
CA TRP A 115 13.27 -7.35 -36.41
C TRP A 115 14.51 -8.24 -36.70
N SER A 116 15.20 -8.00 -37.82
CA SER A 116 16.38 -8.78 -38.20
C SER A 116 17.51 -8.71 -37.15
N SER A 117 17.79 -7.52 -36.61
CA SER A 117 18.81 -7.32 -35.59
C SER A 117 18.39 -7.90 -34.25
N TRP A 118 17.10 -7.76 -33.89
CA TRP A 118 16.53 -8.37 -32.69
C TRP A 118 16.59 -9.90 -32.73
N SER A 119 16.17 -10.51 -33.84
CA SER A 119 16.21 -11.96 -34.05
C SER A 119 17.65 -12.49 -34.00
N SER A 120 18.57 -11.82 -34.70
CA SER A 120 20.01 -12.14 -34.66
C SER A 120 20.57 -12.10 -33.24
N LEU A 121 20.23 -11.07 -32.46
CA LEU A 121 20.62 -10.94 -31.06
C LEU A 121 20.05 -12.10 -30.20
N PHE A 122 18.80 -12.50 -30.39
CA PHE A 122 18.17 -13.59 -29.64
C PHE A 122 18.74 -14.97 -29.96
N LEU A 123 19.09 -15.21 -31.23
CA LEU A 123 19.61 -16.49 -31.73
C LEU A 123 21.10 -16.63 -31.43
N HIS A 124 21.90 -15.62 -31.76
CA HIS A 124 23.36 -15.74 -31.79
C HIS A 124 24.04 -15.17 -30.54
N ALA A 125 23.37 -14.30 -29.77
CA ALA A 125 23.96 -13.69 -28.58
C ALA A 125 22.98 -13.59 -27.38
N PRO A 126 22.33 -14.70 -26.96
CA PRO A 126 21.35 -14.69 -25.87
C PRO A 126 21.92 -14.22 -24.52
N GLY A 127 23.21 -14.50 -24.26
CA GLY A 127 23.91 -14.00 -23.07
C GLY A 127 24.07 -12.47 -23.07
N ARG A 128 24.40 -11.89 -24.24
CA ARG A 128 24.48 -10.43 -24.43
C ARG A 128 23.10 -9.80 -24.24
N PHE A 129 22.06 -10.37 -24.84
CA PHE A 129 20.68 -9.92 -24.66
C PHE A 129 20.28 -9.91 -23.18
N LYS A 130 20.51 -11.01 -22.45
CA LYS A 130 20.24 -11.09 -21.00
C LYS A 130 20.97 -10.00 -20.22
N GLY A 131 22.23 -9.73 -20.56
CA GLY A 131 23.02 -8.66 -19.96
C GLY A 131 22.45 -7.26 -20.23
N MET A 132 22.00 -6.99 -21.46
CA MET A 132 21.34 -5.73 -21.82
C MET A 132 20.00 -5.57 -21.10
N LEU A 133 19.22 -6.65 -20.98
CA LEU A 133 17.94 -6.61 -20.29
C LEU A 133 18.09 -6.27 -18.81
N ARG A 134 19.06 -6.89 -18.12
CA ARG A 134 19.42 -6.53 -16.73
C ARG A 134 19.87 -5.09 -16.61
N ARG A 135 20.57 -4.56 -17.61
CA ARG A 135 20.99 -3.15 -17.65
C ARG A 135 19.79 -2.23 -17.82
N ALA A 136 18.81 -2.59 -18.65
CA ALA A 136 17.57 -1.83 -18.79
C ALA A 136 16.81 -1.78 -17.45
N GLU A 137 16.61 -2.92 -16.79
CA GLU A 137 16.00 -2.98 -15.45
C GLU A 137 16.75 -2.08 -14.43
N ALA A 138 18.08 -2.12 -14.44
CA ALA A 138 18.89 -1.26 -13.57
C ALA A 138 18.75 0.23 -13.92
N CYS A 139 18.78 0.60 -15.21
CA CYS A 139 18.56 1.99 -15.63
C CYS A 139 17.18 2.52 -15.20
N ASP A 140 16.15 1.68 -15.28
CA ASP A 140 14.78 2.08 -14.87
C ASP A 140 14.71 2.31 -13.36
N LEU A 141 15.39 1.46 -12.57
CA LEU A 141 15.54 1.66 -11.13
C LEU A 141 16.28 2.96 -10.79
N GLU A 142 17.32 3.34 -11.54
CA GLU A 142 18.00 4.63 -11.36
C GLU A 142 17.07 5.83 -11.61
N ARG A 143 16.16 5.72 -12.60
CA ARG A 143 15.09 6.73 -12.81
C ARG A 143 14.11 6.77 -11.64
N CYS A 144 13.72 5.62 -11.10
CA CYS A 144 12.87 5.55 -9.90
C CYS A 144 13.54 6.19 -8.67
N HIS A 145 14.85 6.06 -8.49
CA HIS A 145 15.58 6.75 -7.42
C HIS A 145 15.49 8.28 -7.54
N ILE A 146 15.62 8.82 -8.77
CA ILE A 146 15.47 10.26 -9.02
C ILE A 146 14.05 10.71 -8.68
N LEU A 147 13.03 10.00 -9.17
CA LEU A 147 11.62 10.31 -8.89
C LEU A 147 11.31 10.22 -7.39
N ALA A 148 11.82 9.20 -6.70
CA ALA A 148 11.69 9.07 -5.25
C ALA A 148 12.30 10.25 -4.49
N GLY A 149 13.45 10.77 -4.96
CA GLY A 149 14.07 11.98 -4.41
C GLY A 149 13.20 13.22 -4.58
N VAL A 150 12.60 13.39 -5.77
CA VAL A 150 11.68 14.51 -6.06
C VAL A 150 10.41 14.42 -5.21
N ASP A 151 9.80 13.23 -5.12
CA ASP A 151 8.64 12.99 -4.27
C ASP A 151 8.94 13.29 -2.81
N SER A 152 10.12 12.87 -2.33
CA SER A 152 10.55 13.11 -0.95
C SER A 152 10.76 14.59 -0.65
N LEU A 153 11.39 15.34 -1.57
CA LEU A 153 11.50 16.80 -1.49
C LEU A 153 10.12 17.44 -1.44
N GLY A 154 9.25 17.08 -2.39
CA GLY A 154 7.94 17.72 -2.51
C GLY A 154 7.07 17.52 -1.26
N ARG A 155 7.05 16.30 -0.74
CA ARG A 155 6.28 15.94 0.47
C ARG A 155 6.89 16.47 1.77
N SER A 156 8.21 16.70 1.83
CA SER A 156 8.83 17.28 3.02
C SER A 156 8.61 18.78 3.10
N VAL A 157 8.64 19.48 1.96
CA VAL A 157 8.59 20.94 1.91
C VAL A 157 7.17 21.48 1.80
N TRP A 158 6.33 20.88 0.94
CA TRP A 158 5.03 21.44 0.62
C TRP A 158 3.88 20.64 1.23
N GLN A 159 2.86 21.39 1.66
CA GLN A 159 1.60 20.78 2.08
C GLN A 159 0.82 20.30 0.84
N PRO A 160 0.11 19.17 0.94
CA PRO A 160 -0.77 18.72 -0.13
C PRO A 160 -1.90 19.74 -0.35
N GLN A 161 -2.23 20.01 -1.61
CA GLN A 161 -3.36 20.85 -1.99
C GLN A 161 -4.67 20.09 -1.75
N GLY A 162 -5.56 20.69 -0.96
CA GLY A 162 -6.86 20.11 -0.61
C GLY A 162 -6.86 19.46 0.78
N LYS A 163 -8.06 19.33 1.38
CA LYS A 163 -8.20 18.52 2.60
C LYS A 163 -7.86 17.08 2.23
N ALA A 164 -7.00 16.44 3.01
CA ALA A 164 -6.81 15.00 2.92
C ALA A 164 -8.20 14.36 2.96
N VAL A 165 -8.65 13.82 1.82
CA VAL A 165 -9.90 13.07 1.79
C VAL A 165 -9.61 11.87 2.66
N ALA A 166 -10.26 11.79 3.83
CA ALA A 166 -10.15 10.65 4.71
C ALA A 166 -10.24 9.40 3.84
N SER A 167 -9.22 8.53 3.94
CA SER A 167 -9.17 7.32 3.12
C SER A 167 -10.52 6.62 3.25
N ASN A 168 -11.10 6.12 2.16
CA ASN A 168 -12.37 5.41 2.27
C ASN A 168 -12.28 4.29 3.32
N LEU A 169 -11.08 3.74 3.57
CA LEU A 169 -10.81 2.76 4.62
C LEU A 169 -10.96 3.32 6.06
N GLN A 170 -10.68 4.59 6.31
CA GLN A 170 -10.84 5.24 7.63
C GLN A 170 -12.29 5.30 8.07
N VAL A 171 -13.23 5.26 7.13
CA VAL A 171 -14.68 5.27 7.40
C VAL A 171 -15.24 3.84 7.51
N MET A 172 -14.43 2.81 7.24
CA MET A 172 -14.87 1.43 7.30
C MET A 172 -14.66 0.89 8.71
N ASP A 173 -15.67 0.21 9.25
CA ASP A 173 -15.56 -0.50 10.52
C ASP A 173 -15.36 -2.01 10.34
N GLN A 174 -15.59 -2.53 9.12
CA GLN A 174 -15.65 -3.97 8.87
C GLN A 174 -14.48 -4.41 7.99
N ALA A 175 -13.81 -5.47 8.39
CA ALA A 175 -12.70 -6.04 7.63
C ALA A 175 -12.65 -7.57 7.75
N CYS A 176 -12.19 -8.22 6.68
CA CYS A 176 -11.77 -9.60 6.69
C CYS A 176 -10.25 -9.64 6.79
N LEU A 177 -9.72 -9.99 7.96
CA LEU A 177 -8.27 -10.01 8.22
C LEU A 177 -7.53 -11.06 7.37
N ILE A 178 -8.19 -12.18 7.09
CA ILE A 178 -7.64 -13.28 6.27
C ILE A 178 -7.46 -12.82 4.81
N CYS A 179 -8.43 -12.07 4.27
CA CYS A 179 -8.38 -11.61 2.88
C CYS A 179 -7.73 -10.22 2.71
N GLY A 180 -7.55 -9.45 3.79
CA GLY A 180 -7.13 -8.04 3.71
C GLY A 180 -8.14 -7.15 2.98
N LEU A 181 -9.44 -7.39 3.17
CA LEU A 181 -10.53 -6.65 2.52
C LEU A 181 -11.38 -5.89 3.54
N ALA A 182 -11.66 -4.62 3.26
CA ALA A 182 -12.58 -3.78 4.03
C ALA A 182 -13.97 -3.76 3.40
N PHE A 183 -15.00 -3.56 4.24
CA PHE A 183 -16.40 -3.57 3.83
C PHE A 183 -17.15 -2.37 4.41
N PRO A 184 -18.04 -1.73 3.64
CA PRO A 184 -18.87 -0.62 4.13
C PRO A 184 -19.96 -1.06 5.10
N SER A 185 -20.30 -2.36 5.14
CA SER A 185 -21.31 -2.85 6.07
C SER A 185 -21.03 -4.26 6.56
N ARG A 186 -21.53 -4.54 7.76
CA ARG A 186 -21.44 -5.85 8.40
C ARG A 186 -22.14 -6.95 7.59
N GLN A 187 -23.19 -6.59 6.85
CA GLN A 187 -23.90 -7.51 5.97
C GLN A 187 -23.02 -7.96 4.79
N GLN A 188 -22.33 -7.02 4.15
CA GLN A 188 -21.42 -7.35 3.04
C GLN A 188 -20.24 -8.19 3.52
N TRP A 189 -19.65 -7.82 4.66
CA TRP A 189 -18.62 -8.63 5.31
C TRP A 189 -19.14 -10.04 5.62
N GLY A 190 -20.33 -10.17 6.22
CA GLY A 190 -20.91 -11.46 6.58
C GLY A 190 -21.18 -12.36 5.37
N ALA A 191 -21.65 -11.79 4.26
CA ALA A 191 -21.87 -12.53 3.02
C ALA A 191 -20.55 -13.00 2.37
N HIS A 192 -19.47 -12.21 2.50
CA HIS A 192 -18.13 -12.63 2.10
C HIS A 192 -17.60 -13.75 3.01
N ALA A 193 -17.60 -13.53 4.32
CA ALA A 193 -17.08 -14.47 5.30
C ALA A 193 -17.80 -15.82 5.24
N GLN A 194 -19.12 -15.84 5.01
CA GLN A 194 -19.88 -17.08 4.84
C GLN A 194 -19.47 -17.85 3.58
N ARG A 195 -19.30 -17.16 2.44
CA ARG A 195 -18.98 -17.80 1.16
C ARG A 195 -17.53 -18.26 1.07
N VAL A 196 -16.60 -17.44 1.55
CA VAL A 196 -15.15 -17.67 1.39
C VAL A 196 -14.57 -18.46 2.55
N HIS A 197 -15.07 -18.25 3.77
CA HIS A 197 -14.48 -18.80 5.00
C HIS A 197 -15.47 -19.67 5.80
N GLY A 198 -16.67 -19.94 5.29
CA GLY A 198 -17.66 -20.76 5.98
C GLY A 198 -18.24 -20.12 7.26
N TYR A 199 -18.07 -18.81 7.46
CA TYR A 199 -18.57 -18.11 8.64
C TYR A 199 -20.08 -18.32 8.83
N ARG A 200 -20.47 -18.63 10.06
CA ARG A 200 -21.88 -18.68 10.48
C ARG A 200 -22.08 -17.64 11.57
N ASN A 201 -22.99 -16.69 11.33
CA ASN A 201 -23.32 -15.69 12.35
C ASN A 201 -23.91 -16.36 13.62
N ARG A 202 -23.86 -15.63 14.75
CA ARG A 202 -24.36 -16.09 16.05
C ARG A 202 -25.75 -16.72 15.97
N ALA A 203 -26.70 -16.03 15.33
CA ALA A 203 -28.07 -16.51 15.18
C ALA A 203 -28.14 -17.86 14.45
N SER A 204 -27.33 -18.08 13.43
CA SER A 204 -27.27 -19.35 12.69
C SER A 204 -26.67 -20.49 13.50
N ARG A 205 -25.72 -20.19 14.40
CA ARG A 205 -25.08 -21.19 15.26
C ARG A 205 -26.03 -21.69 16.35
N VAL A 206 -26.80 -20.79 16.96
CA VAL A 206 -27.69 -21.11 18.10
C VAL A 206 -29.12 -21.43 17.68
N CYS A 207 -29.51 -21.20 16.43
CA CYS A 207 -30.83 -21.54 15.91
C CYS A 207 -30.99 -23.06 15.77
N LYS A 208 -31.59 -23.70 16.77
CA LYS A 208 -31.97 -25.12 16.75
C LYS A 208 -33.51 -25.24 16.77
N GLY A 209 -34.10 -25.88 15.76
CA GLY A 209 -35.54 -26.11 15.66
C GLY A 209 -36.37 -24.87 15.36
N ARG A 210 -37.57 -24.78 15.96
CA ARG A 210 -38.54 -23.68 15.74
C ARG A 210 -38.95 -22.91 16.98
N ARG A 211 -38.50 -23.32 18.17
CA ARG A 211 -38.81 -22.69 19.45
C ARG A 211 -37.55 -22.03 20.01
N CYS A 212 -37.66 -20.76 20.39
CA CYS A 212 -36.59 -20.09 21.11
C CYS A 212 -36.59 -20.60 22.57
N GLN A 213 -35.55 -21.31 22.98
CA GLN A 213 -35.47 -21.85 24.35
C GLN A 213 -35.18 -20.75 25.39
N ALA A 214 -34.80 -19.54 24.96
CA ALA A 214 -34.60 -18.40 25.86
C ALA A 214 -35.93 -17.76 26.27
N CYS A 215 -36.75 -17.34 25.29
CA CYS A 215 -38.00 -16.63 25.56
C CYS A 215 -39.25 -17.51 25.46
N GLY A 216 -39.08 -18.78 25.12
CA GLY A 216 -40.13 -19.78 24.95
C GLY A 216 -40.97 -19.64 23.68
N SER A 217 -40.77 -18.58 22.88
CA SER A 217 -41.60 -18.27 21.71
C SER A 217 -41.42 -19.31 20.60
N GLN A 218 -42.51 -19.67 19.94
CA GLN A 218 -42.52 -20.65 18.85
C GLN A 218 -42.80 -19.98 17.51
N TYR A 219 -42.01 -20.36 16.51
CA TYR A 219 -42.05 -19.82 15.16
C TYR A 219 -42.50 -20.88 14.15
N ALA A 220 -43.00 -20.43 13.00
CA ALA A 220 -43.43 -21.33 11.92
C ALA A 220 -42.26 -22.12 11.31
N SER A 221 -41.05 -21.55 11.31
CA SER A 221 -39.87 -22.15 10.69
C SER A 221 -38.58 -21.75 11.39
N ALA A 222 -37.52 -22.54 11.18
CA ALA A 222 -36.17 -22.23 11.67
C ALA A 222 -35.67 -20.87 11.15
N ALA A 223 -35.97 -20.51 9.90
CA ALA A 223 -35.60 -19.21 9.35
C ALA A 223 -36.24 -18.03 10.10
N ARG A 224 -37.49 -18.18 10.59
CA ARG A 224 -38.13 -17.16 11.43
C ARG A 224 -37.53 -17.08 12.83
N LEU A 225 -37.18 -18.23 13.42
CA LEU A 225 -36.43 -18.27 14.68
C LEU A 225 -35.06 -17.60 14.53
N GLN A 226 -34.31 -17.93 13.47
CA GLN A 226 -33.04 -17.30 13.15
C GLN A 226 -33.18 -15.78 13.00
N LYS A 227 -34.22 -15.31 12.31
CA LYS A 227 -34.52 -13.87 12.21
C LYS A 227 -34.76 -13.26 13.60
N HIS A 228 -35.53 -13.92 14.47
CA HIS A 228 -35.69 -13.46 15.85
C HIS A 228 -34.34 -13.37 16.58
N LEU A 229 -33.48 -14.37 16.44
CA LEU A 229 -32.16 -14.41 17.08
C LEU A 229 -31.18 -13.38 16.51
N LEU A 230 -31.37 -12.92 15.27
CA LEU A 230 -30.63 -11.79 14.70
C LEU A 230 -30.99 -10.47 15.38
N PHE A 231 -32.23 -10.29 15.81
CA PHE A 231 -32.71 -9.04 16.42
C PHE A 231 -32.75 -9.07 17.97
N SER A 232 -32.75 -10.25 18.59
CA SER A 232 -32.78 -10.41 20.05
C SER A 232 -31.45 -10.92 20.58
N ALA A 233 -30.51 -9.98 20.84
CA ALA A 233 -29.19 -10.30 21.39
C ALA A 233 -29.29 -11.09 22.70
N ARG A 234 -30.22 -10.73 23.60
CA ARG A 234 -30.48 -11.42 24.88
C ARG A 234 -30.77 -12.91 24.66
N CYS A 235 -31.69 -13.23 23.74
CA CYS A 235 -32.03 -14.62 23.45
C CYS A 235 -30.84 -15.36 22.84
N ALA A 236 -30.16 -14.75 21.86
CA ALA A 236 -29.02 -15.38 21.21
C ALA A 236 -27.86 -15.65 22.18
N GLN A 237 -27.56 -14.71 23.09
CA GLN A 237 -26.52 -14.86 24.11
C GLN A 237 -26.88 -15.90 25.16
N TYR A 238 -28.13 -15.93 25.62
CA TYR A 238 -28.61 -16.96 26.55
C TYR A 238 -28.46 -18.36 25.94
N LEU A 239 -28.86 -18.54 24.67
CA LEU A 239 -28.68 -19.80 23.97
C LEU A 239 -27.22 -20.16 23.70
N GLU A 240 -26.32 -19.18 23.55
CA GLU A 240 -24.89 -19.42 23.39
C GLU A 240 -24.21 -19.84 24.72
N ARG A 241 -24.82 -19.55 25.88
CA ARG A 241 -24.35 -20.01 27.21
C ARG A 241 -24.92 -21.37 27.60
N LEU A 242 -26.06 -21.75 27.04
CA LEU A 242 -26.61 -23.09 27.17
C LEU A 242 -25.75 -24.04 26.33
N ASP A 243 -24.66 -24.54 26.94
CA ASP A 243 -23.87 -25.64 26.39
C ASP A 243 -24.80 -26.74 25.91
N ASP A 244 -24.56 -27.20 24.67
CA ASP A 244 -25.41 -28.06 23.86
C ASP A 244 -26.80 -28.33 24.45
N ALA A 245 -27.69 -27.34 24.28
CA ALA A 245 -29.10 -27.43 24.62
C ALA A 245 -29.64 -28.86 24.49
N ASP A 246 -30.23 -29.37 25.58
CA ASP A 246 -30.79 -30.73 25.67
C ASP A 246 -31.50 -31.06 24.35
N PRO A 247 -31.04 -32.08 23.58
CA PRO A 247 -31.64 -32.44 22.30
C PRO A 247 -33.15 -32.63 22.39
N ARG A 248 -33.66 -33.03 23.57
CA ARG A 248 -35.09 -33.22 23.86
C ARG A 248 -35.91 -31.93 23.79
N LEU A 249 -35.28 -30.77 23.96
CA LEU A 249 -35.92 -29.45 23.87
C LEU A 249 -35.91 -28.89 22.43
N THR A 250 -35.27 -29.58 21.48
CA THR A 250 -35.24 -29.15 20.08
C THR A 250 -36.50 -29.61 19.38
N ASP A 251 -37.42 -28.69 19.14
CA ASP A 251 -38.62 -28.95 18.34
C ASP A 251 -38.23 -29.17 16.86
N THR A 252 -38.15 -30.44 16.46
CA THR A 252 -37.91 -30.89 15.07
C THR A 252 -39.20 -31.12 14.30
N SER A 253 -40.38 -30.92 14.91
CA SER A 253 -41.64 -31.17 14.23
C SER A 253 -41.80 -30.22 13.03
N SER A 254 -42.31 -30.73 11.91
CA SER A 254 -42.69 -29.90 10.76
C SER A 254 -43.99 -29.16 11.07
N CYS A 255 -44.06 -27.88 10.74
CA CYS A 255 -45.29 -27.09 10.84
C CYS A 255 -45.52 -26.31 9.56
N HIS A 256 -46.78 -25.91 9.36
CA HIS A 256 -47.15 -25.13 8.19
C HIS A 256 -46.38 -23.80 8.17
N PRO A 257 -45.84 -23.34 7.02
CA PRO A 257 -45.08 -22.10 6.94
C PRO A 257 -45.87 -20.84 7.34
N GLN A 258 -47.21 -20.92 7.34
CA GLN A 258 -48.11 -19.86 7.81
C GLN A 258 -48.60 -20.06 9.26
N ALA A 259 -48.07 -21.02 10.01
CA ALA A 259 -48.45 -21.19 11.41
C ALA A 259 -48.26 -19.88 12.19
N PRO A 260 -49.22 -19.52 13.05
CA PRO A 260 -49.16 -18.27 13.80
C PRO A 260 -47.97 -18.27 14.74
N PHE A 261 -47.45 -17.08 15.02
CA PHE A 261 -46.48 -16.89 16.08
C PHE A 261 -47.13 -17.20 17.44
N VAL A 262 -46.52 -18.08 18.23
CA VAL A 262 -46.97 -18.38 19.59
C VAL A 262 -46.02 -17.70 20.57
N ARG A 263 -46.56 -16.74 21.34
CA ARG A 263 -45.79 -16.00 22.34
C ARG A 263 -45.37 -16.95 23.47
N GLY A 264 -44.08 -16.93 23.81
CA GLY A 264 -43.56 -17.64 24.98
C GLY A 264 -43.68 -16.82 26.27
N TRP A 265 -42.93 -17.21 27.29
CA TRP A 265 -42.86 -16.49 28.57
C TRP A 265 -42.15 -15.13 28.49
N GLY A 266 -41.51 -14.80 27.37
CA GLY A 266 -40.92 -13.49 27.13
C GLY A 266 -39.45 -13.39 27.52
N VAL A 267 -38.90 -12.18 27.46
CA VAL A 267 -37.46 -11.91 27.69
C VAL A 267 -37.17 -11.31 29.06
N GLU A 268 -38.19 -11.08 29.89
CA GLU A 268 -38.05 -10.37 31.17
C GLU A 268 -37.12 -11.10 32.15
N ASN A 269 -37.10 -12.43 32.11
CA ASN A 269 -36.24 -13.27 32.93
C ASN A 269 -34.80 -13.41 32.41
N LEU A 270 -34.49 -12.86 31.22
CA LEU A 270 -33.14 -12.91 30.67
C LEU A 270 -32.29 -11.80 31.26
N GLU A 271 -30.98 -11.94 31.27
CA GLU A 271 -30.10 -10.82 31.58
C GLU A 271 -30.14 -9.76 30.45
N SER A 272 -29.66 -8.55 30.75
CA SER A 272 -29.44 -7.52 29.75
C SER A 272 -28.47 -8.00 28.68
N ALA A 273 -28.62 -7.51 27.44
CA ALA A 273 -27.70 -7.89 26.38
C ALA A 273 -26.31 -7.30 26.67
N GLU A 274 -25.30 -8.15 26.63
CA GLU A 274 -23.89 -7.74 26.71
C GLU A 274 -23.36 -7.35 25.33
N ASP A 275 -22.19 -6.72 25.29
CA ASP A 275 -21.49 -6.49 24.04
C ASP A 275 -21.13 -7.81 23.34
N GLU A 276 -21.06 -7.77 22.01
CA GLU A 276 -20.74 -8.94 21.22
C GLU A 276 -19.24 -9.23 21.27
N LEU A 277 -18.86 -10.30 21.98
CA LEU A 277 -17.49 -10.80 22.06
C LEU A 277 -17.32 -12.14 21.32
N CYS A 278 -16.13 -12.40 20.80
CA CYS A 278 -15.72 -13.68 20.25
C CYS A 278 -15.18 -14.57 21.39
N ARG A 279 -16.01 -15.45 21.93
CA ARG A 279 -15.65 -16.30 23.08
C ARG A 279 -14.44 -17.20 22.83
N ALA A 280 -14.34 -17.77 21.64
CA ALA A 280 -13.21 -18.63 21.29
C ALA A 280 -11.88 -17.87 21.40
N LEU A 281 -11.82 -16.68 20.80
CA LEU A 281 -10.66 -15.80 20.91
C LEU A 281 -10.39 -15.40 22.37
N LEU A 282 -11.43 -15.05 23.14
CA LEU A 282 -11.25 -14.67 24.55
C LEU A 282 -10.64 -15.79 25.39
N LEU A 283 -11.10 -17.03 25.19
CA LEU A 283 -10.55 -18.20 25.88
C LEU A 283 -9.08 -18.40 25.52
N ASP A 284 -8.73 -18.33 24.23
CA ASP A 284 -7.35 -18.51 23.79
C ASP A 284 -6.45 -17.37 24.31
N LEU A 285 -6.91 -16.13 24.32
CA LEU A 285 -6.20 -14.98 24.91
C LEU A 285 -5.95 -15.16 26.41
N GLN A 286 -6.92 -15.70 27.15
CA GLN A 286 -6.78 -15.97 28.60
C GLN A 286 -5.72 -17.03 28.92
N THR A 287 -5.31 -17.83 27.95
CA THR A 287 -4.21 -18.80 28.14
C THR A 287 -2.82 -18.17 28.05
N LEU A 288 -2.70 -16.95 27.51
CA LEU A 288 -1.43 -16.25 27.35
C LEU A 288 -0.95 -15.69 28.69
N GLN A 289 0.22 -16.16 29.15
CA GLN A 289 0.92 -15.59 30.33
C GLN A 289 1.96 -14.54 29.93
N ALA A 290 2.59 -14.72 28.77
CA ALA A 290 3.50 -13.79 28.12
C ALA A 290 3.41 -14.02 26.62
N ALA A 291 3.36 -12.94 25.83
CA ALA A 291 3.28 -12.96 24.39
C ALA A 291 3.79 -11.62 23.85
N SER A 292 4.40 -11.66 22.68
CA SER A 292 4.69 -10.48 21.86
C SER A 292 3.42 -9.96 21.16
N ASP A 293 3.47 -8.72 20.68
CA ASP A 293 2.42 -8.10 19.87
C ASP A 293 2.10 -8.93 18.62
N GLN A 294 3.13 -9.48 17.96
CA GLN A 294 2.98 -10.35 16.79
C GLN A 294 2.25 -11.66 17.13
N GLU A 295 2.57 -12.32 18.25
CA GLU A 295 1.88 -13.55 18.69
C GLU A 295 0.41 -13.30 19.01
N ILE A 296 0.10 -12.16 19.66
CA ILE A 296 -1.27 -11.73 19.94
C ILE A 296 -2.01 -11.44 18.63
N TYR A 297 -1.38 -10.74 17.69
CA TYR A 297 -1.97 -10.44 16.39
C TYR A 297 -2.26 -11.70 15.59
N ASP A 298 -1.31 -12.65 15.53
CA ASP A 298 -1.48 -13.92 14.81
C ASP A 298 -2.61 -14.76 15.43
N LEU A 299 -2.75 -14.73 16.76
CA LEU A 299 -3.89 -15.35 17.43
C LEU A 299 -5.21 -14.70 17.01
N VAL A 300 -5.31 -13.37 17.03
CA VAL A 300 -6.52 -12.65 16.56
C VAL A 300 -6.84 -13.00 15.11
N LEU A 301 -5.83 -13.08 14.24
CA LEU A 301 -5.96 -13.41 12.83
C LEU A 301 -6.51 -14.83 12.60
N ALA A 302 -6.25 -15.76 13.51
CA ALA A 302 -6.74 -17.14 13.45
C ALA A 302 -8.26 -17.26 13.68
N HIS A 303 -8.92 -16.23 14.23
CA HIS A 303 -10.36 -16.24 14.50
C HIS A 303 -11.17 -15.46 13.45
N LEU A 304 -12.22 -16.10 12.96
CA LEU A 304 -13.13 -15.53 11.96
C LEU A 304 -14.34 -14.85 12.62
N ALA A 305 -14.24 -13.55 12.89
CA ALA A 305 -15.35 -12.72 13.40
C ALA A 305 -15.28 -11.28 12.81
N PRO A 306 -16.35 -10.47 12.93
CA PRO A 306 -16.30 -9.08 12.49
C PRO A 306 -15.20 -8.31 13.22
N LEU A 307 -14.49 -7.42 12.53
CA LEU A 307 -13.40 -6.65 13.14
C LEU A 307 -13.80 -5.92 14.44
N PRO A 308 -14.97 -5.26 14.55
CA PRO A 308 -15.36 -4.62 15.81
C PRO A 308 -15.55 -5.61 16.96
N VAL A 309 -15.99 -6.85 16.65
CA VAL A 309 -16.15 -7.91 17.64
C VAL A 309 -14.78 -8.43 18.10
N LEU A 310 -13.83 -8.63 17.19
CA LEU A 310 -12.45 -9.00 17.54
C LEU A 310 -11.80 -7.93 18.41
N ARG A 311 -11.93 -6.66 18.03
CA ARG A 311 -11.38 -5.52 18.77
C ARG A 311 -12.02 -5.35 20.16
N ALA A 312 -13.35 -5.46 20.26
CA ALA A 312 -14.05 -5.45 21.54
C ALA A 312 -13.62 -6.61 22.45
N THR A 313 -13.37 -7.80 21.87
CA THR A 313 -12.87 -8.97 22.61
C THR A 313 -11.47 -8.71 23.18
N LEU A 314 -10.57 -8.13 22.37
CA LEU A 314 -9.23 -7.80 22.80
C LEU A 314 -9.22 -6.71 23.89
N LEU A 315 -10.02 -5.64 23.72
CA LEU A 315 -10.19 -4.59 24.73
C LEU A 315 -10.75 -5.13 26.05
N HIS A 316 -11.72 -6.05 25.98
CA HIS A 316 -12.27 -6.71 27.16
C HIS A 316 -11.21 -7.53 27.90
N TRP A 317 -10.35 -8.25 27.18
CA TRP A 317 -9.24 -9.00 27.77
C TRP A 317 -8.20 -8.07 28.40
N ILE A 318 -7.79 -6.99 27.70
CA ILE A 318 -6.85 -5.96 28.18
C ILE A 318 -7.30 -5.37 29.51
N ALA A 319 -8.60 -5.09 29.66
CA ALA A 319 -9.15 -4.53 30.90
C ALA A 319 -8.94 -5.44 32.13
N GLY A 320 -8.75 -6.76 31.92
CA GLY A 320 -8.44 -7.72 32.97
C GLY A 320 -6.95 -7.95 33.22
N LEU A 321 -6.05 -7.39 32.40
CA LEU A 321 -4.61 -7.55 32.53
C LEU A 321 -4.00 -6.57 33.54
N ALA A 322 -3.05 -7.05 34.33
CA ALA A 322 -2.17 -6.19 35.12
C ALA A 322 -1.27 -5.35 34.20
N SER A 323 -0.83 -4.18 34.67
CA SER A 323 0.15 -3.37 33.95
C SER A 323 1.47 -4.14 33.75
N GLY A 324 2.00 -4.12 32.53
CA GLY A 324 3.24 -4.81 32.17
C GLY A 324 3.29 -5.14 30.67
N ALA A 325 4.38 -5.80 30.25
CA ALA A 325 4.70 -6.00 28.83
C ALA A 325 3.60 -6.69 28.01
N LEU A 326 2.87 -7.65 28.59
CA LEU A 326 1.76 -8.33 27.90
C LEU A 326 0.61 -7.37 27.58
N ARG A 327 0.30 -6.47 28.52
CA ARG A 327 -0.75 -5.46 28.33
C ARG A 327 -0.31 -4.44 27.28
N ASP A 328 0.93 -3.97 27.35
CA ASP A 328 1.48 -3.01 26.39
C ASP A 328 1.44 -3.59 24.97
N ALA A 329 1.91 -4.84 24.79
CA ALA A 329 1.83 -5.55 23.51
C ALA A 329 0.39 -5.71 22.99
N ALA A 330 -0.57 -5.96 23.87
CA ALA A 330 -1.98 -6.07 23.49
C ALA A 330 -2.58 -4.72 23.07
N GLU A 331 -2.22 -3.63 23.77
CA GLU A 331 -2.62 -2.26 23.43
C GLU A 331 -2.07 -1.86 22.04
N ASP A 332 -0.83 -2.24 21.71
CA ASP A 332 -0.23 -2.04 20.39
C ASP A 332 -1.01 -2.78 19.28
N VAL A 333 -1.44 -4.02 19.53
CA VAL A 333 -2.29 -4.75 18.58
C VAL A 333 -3.63 -4.05 18.36
N VAL A 334 -4.24 -3.46 19.40
CA VAL A 334 -5.49 -2.69 19.25
C VAL A 334 -5.30 -1.47 18.33
N LEU A 335 -4.13 -0.82 18.37
CA LEU A 335 -3.83 0.33 17.50
C LEU A 335 -3.81 -0.05 16.02
N ILE A 336 -3.31 -1.25 15.69
CA ILE A 336 -3.28 -1.72 14.29
C ILE A 336 -4.57 -2.40 13.83
N LEU A 337 -5.49 -2.73 14.74
CA LEU A 337 -6.77 -3.40 14.43
C LEU A 337 -7.83 -2.45 13.81
N HIS A 338 -7.44 -1.71 12.78
CA HIS A 338 -8.29 -0.85 11.95
C HIS A 338 -8.21 -1.24 10.47
N PRO A 339 -9.30 -1.11 9.69
CA PRO A 339 -9.28 -1.50 8.28
C PRO A 339 -8.22 -0.77 7.44
N GLU A 340 -7.88 0.47 7.77
CA GLU A 340 -6.83 1.25 7.09
C GLU A 340 -5.42 0.66 7.23
N HIS A 341 -5.14 -0.09 8.30
CA HIS A 341 -3.85 -0.73 8.53
C HIS A 341 -3.81 -2.18 8.01
N LEU A 342 -4.97 -2.83 7.99
CA LEU A 342 -5.06 -4.28 7.73
C LEU A 342 -5.49 -4.61 6.30
N CYS A 343 -6.21 -3.70 5.64
CA CYS A 343 -6.84 -3.97 4.35
C CYS A 343 -6.13 -3.25 3.21
N SER A 344 -6.08 -3.93 2.07
CA SER A 344 -5.51 -3.39 0.82
C SER A 344 -6.59 -2.88 -0.14
N ALA A 345 -7.86 -3.25 0.07
CA ALA A 345 -8.97 -2.88 -0.80
C ALA A 345 -10.32 -2.79 -0.06
N VAL A 346 -11.27 -2.04 -0.64
CA VAL A 346 -12.68 -1.95 -0.17
C VAL A 346 -13.60 -2.70 -1.15
N VAL A 347 -14.48 -3.55 -0.63
CA VAL A 347 -15.46 -4.30 -1.42
C VAL A 347 -16.71 -3.48 -1.72
N GLY A 348 -17.25 -3.62 -2.93
CA GLY A 348 -18.57 -3.08 -3.29
C GLY A 348 -18.58 -1.59 -3.69
N GLN A 349 -17.48 -0.87 -3.51
CA GLN A 349 -17.27 0.32 -4.32
C GLN A 349 -17.01 -0.13 -5.76
N VAL A 350 -17.94 0.20 -6.67
CA VAL A 350 -17.58 0.39 -8.08
C VAL A 350 -16.35 1.27 -8.02
N ARG A 351 -15.19 0.75 -8.43
CA ARG A 351 -13.95 1.55 -8.52
C ARG A 351 -14.37 2.78 -9.26
N GLN A 352 -14.51 3.88 -8.52
CA GLN A 352 -14.88 5.17 -9.07
C GLN A 352 -13.91 5.37 -10.20
N GLU A 353 -14.42 5.36 -11.44
CA GLU A 353 -13.65 5.33 -12.68
C GLU A 353 -12.48 6.25 -12.50
N VAL A 354 -11.28 5.66 -12.36
CA VAL A 354 -10.02 6.37 -12.16
C VAL A 354 -10.27 7.67 -11.39
N ARG A 355 -10.63 7.59 -10.10
CA ARG A 355 -10.14 8.64 -9.21
C ARG A 355 -8.65 8.57 -9.46
N ASP A 356 -8.13 9.51 -10.27
CA ASP A 356 -6.76 9.96 -10.19
C ASP A 356 -6.46 9.84 -8.70
N GLU A 357 -5.69 8.82 -8.29
CA GLU A 357 -5.06 8.86 -6.98
C GLU A 357 -4.56 10.27 -6.92
N ILE A 358 -5.11 11.12 -6.04
CA ILE A 358 -4.94 12.56 -6.14
C ILE A 358 -3.45 12.77 -6.01
N ALA A 359 -2.78 12.80 -7.17
CA ALA A 359 -1.35 12.67 -7.26
C ALA A 359 -0.87 13.85 -6.48
N PHE A 360 -0.01 13.62 -5.47
CA PHE A 360 0.36 14.66 -4.51
C PHE A 360 0.56 15.99 -5.25
N ARG A 361 -0.37 16.92 -5.06
CA ARG A 361 -0.35 18.24 -5.71
C ARG A 361 0.21 19.18 -4.66
N PRO A 362 1.49 19.54 -4.70
CA PRO A 362 2.05 20.43 -3.70
C PRO A 362 1.39 21.81 -3.81
N SER A 363 1.00 22.38 -2.67
CA SER A 363 0.66 23.79 -2.57
C SER A 363 1.96 24.59 -2.52
N ILE A 364 2.48 24.94 -3.69
CA ILE A 364 3.72 25.71 -3.83
C ILE A 364 3.41 27.20 -3.62
N SER A 365 3.94 27.78 -2.55
CA SER A 365 3.97 29.23 -2.34
C SER A 365 5.42 29.72 -2.33
N PRO A 366 5.76 30.87 -2.92
CA PRO A 366 7.12 31.38 -2.81
C PRO A 366 7.47 31.69 -1.35
N PRO A 367 8.69 31.39 -0.88
CA PRO A 367 9.14 31.87 0.43
C PRO A 367 9.20 33.40 0.41
N PHE A 368 8.78 34.03 1.50
CA PHE A 368 8.90 35.49 1.62
C PHE A 368 10.29 35.85 2.11
N PHE A 369 10.82 36.95 1.58
CA PHE A 369 12.07 37.50 2.08
C PHE A 369 11.86 38.09 3.48
N LEU A 370 12.68 37.66 4.43
CA LEU A 370 12.73 38.22 5.77
C LEU A 370 14.17 38.63 6.10
N PRO A 371 14.40 39.87 6.58
CA PRO A 371 15.73 40.29 6.98
C PRO A 371 16.19 39.44 8.17
N ALA A 372 17.28 38.70 7.98
CA ALA A 372 17.84 37.86 9.03
C ALA A 372 18.59 38.69 10.08
N PRO A 373 18.60 38.26 11.36
CA PRO A 373 19.43 38.87 12.40
C PRO A 373 20.89 39.07 11.96
N ALA A 374 21.51 40.18 12.38
CA ALA A 374 22.85 40.59 11.92
C ALA A 374 23.98 39.61 12.33
N ASP A 375 23.76 38.79 13.36
CA ASP A 375 24.72 37.84 13.92
C ASP A 375 24.78 36.49 13.18
N LEU A 376 23.82 36.20 12.30
CA LEU A 376 23.79 34.92 11.59
C LEU A 376 24.74 34.90 10.37
N PRO A 377 25.53 33.82 10.20
CA PRO A 377 26.49 33.70 9.10
C PRO A 377 25.81 33.46 7.76
N VAL A 378 26.52 33.77 6.68
CA VAL A 378 26.16 33.38 5.32
C VAL A 378 26.81 32.05 5.02
N PHE A 379 26.01 31.02 4.72
CA PHE A 379 26.54 29.76 4.24
C PHE A 379 26.61 29.76 2.72
N PHE A 380 27.67 29.18 2.17
CA PHE A 380 27.79 29.02 0.72
C PHE A 380 28.32 27.64 0.34
N PHE A 381 27.85 27.14 -0.79
CA PHE A 381 28.40 25.98 -1.50
C PHE A 381 28.82 26.42 -2.91
N GLY A 382 29.97 25.93 -3.39
CA GLY A 382 30.52 26.31 -4.70
C GLY A 382 31.32 27.63 -4.66
N CYS A 383 31.29 28.39 -5.76
CA CYS A 383 32.00 29.66 -5.88
C CYS A 383 31.10 30.81 -5.43
N ILE A 384 31.43 31.45 -4.30
CA ILE A 384 30.66 32.58 -3.78
C ILE A 384 30.63 33.75 -4.79
N ASP A 385 29.43 34.25 -5.09
CA ASP A 385 29.22 35.43 -5.92
C ASP A 385 29.22 36.69 -5.02
N LEU A 386 30.28 37.50 -5.11
CA LEU A 386 30.42 38.74 -4.33
C LEU A 386 29.38 39.79 -4.72
N ASP A 387 28.90 39.81 -5.97
CA ASP A 387 27.84 40.73 -6.40
C ASP A 387 26.50 40.32 -5.79
N TRP A 388 26.25 39.01 -5.62
CA TRP A 388 25.11 38.51 -4.87
C TRP A 388 25.20 38.93 -3.40
N ILE A 389 26.36 38.76 -2.75
CA ILE A 389 26.59 39.20 -1.35
C ILE A 389 26.26 40.68 -1.19
N ALA A 390 26.77 41.54 -2.09
CA ALA A 390 26.56 42.97 -2.04
C ALA A 390 25.10 43.37 -2.29
N ARG A 391 24.44 42.72 -3.27
CA ARG A 391 23.02 42.96 -3.59
C ARG A 391 22.10 42.74 -2.39
N TRP A 392 22.46 41.81 -1.51
CA TRP A 392 21.68 41.46 -0.32
C TRP A 392 22.20 42.07 0.98
N THR A 393 23.18 42.99 0.92
CA THR A 393 23.78 43.66 2.09
C THR A 393 24.35 42.67 3.12
N LEU A 394 25.08 41.66 2.64
CA LEU A 394 25.64 40.57 3.44
C LEU A 394 27.17 40.64 3.59
N GLU A 395 27.81 41.75 3.21
CA GLU A 395 29.27 41.94 3.19
C GLU A 395 29.87 41.82 4.61
N ASP A 396 29.22 42.41 5.60
CA ASP A 396 29.71 42.47 6.98
C ASP A 396 29.50 41.16 7.77
N ARG A 397 28.88 40.16 7.15
CA ARG A 397 28.55 38.89 7.81
C ARG A 397 29.69 37.87 7.65
N ARG A 398 29.83 36.97 8.61
CA ARG A 398 30.76 35.84 8.50
C ARG A 398 30.31 34.90 7.39
N HIS A 399 31.20 34.59 6.44
CA HIS A 399 30.95 33.61 5.37
C HIS A 399 31.50 32.24 5.75
N VAL A 400 30.70 31.19 5.57
CA VAL A 400 31.05 29.82 5.93
C VAL A 400 30.80 28.89 4.75
N CYS A 401 31.86 28.27 4.23
CA CYS A 401 31.73 27.22 3.22
C CYS A 401 31.08 25.99 3.87
N CYS A 402 30.02 25.45 3.26
CA CYS A 402 29.37 24.23 3.72
C CYS A 402 29.55 23.08 2.73
N ASP A 403 29.61 21.85 3.25
CA ASP A 403 29.50 20.65 2.45
C ASP A 403 28.01 20.29 2.28
N LEU A 404 27.59 19.92 1.06
CA LEU A 404 26.22 19.49 0.79
C LEU A 404 25.78 18.35 1.69
N THR A 405 26.68 17.41 2.00
CA THR A 405 26.35 16.26 2.86
C THR A 405 26.12 16.67 4.32
N SER A 406 26.64 17.82 4.73
CA SER A 406 26.50 18.38 6.08
C SER A 406 25.24 19.23 6.26
N LEU A 407 24.52 19.56 5.17
CA LEU A 407 23.29 20.35 5.27
C LEU A 407 22.22 19.57 6.05
N PRO A 408 21.53 20.21 7.00
CA PRO A 408 20.48 19.56 7.77
C PRO A 408 19.29 19.18 6.89
N ASN A 409 18.52 18.17 7.33
CA ASN A 409 17.25 17.82 6.69
C ASN A 409 16.14 18.88 6.92
N GLY A 410 16.34 19.79 7.88
CA GLY A 410 15.41 20.86 8.25
C GLY A 410 15.96 22.26 7.97
N PRO A 411 15.42 23.32 8.61
CA PRO A 411 15.86 24.68 8.39
C PRO A 411 17.28 24.93 8.93
N LEU A 412 18.08 25.64 8.15
CA LEU A 412 19.40 26.11 8.53
C LEU A 412 19.29 27.52 9.11
N LYS A 413 19.83 27.74 10.31
CA LYS A 413 19.89 29.08 10.91
C LYS A 413 21.00 29.90 10.26
N CYS A 414 20.66 30.74 9.29
CA CYS A 414 21.63 31.53 8.54
C CYS A 414 21.13 32.93 8.18
N GLY A 415 22.07 33.84 7.94
CA GLY A 415 21.85 35.18 7.39
C GLY A 415 21.63 35.17 5.88
N GLY A 416 22.15 34.15 5.20
CA GLY A 416 21.98 33.89 3.78
C GLY A 416 22.46 32.49 3.44
N LEU A 417 21.92 31.91 2.37
CA LEU A 417 22.35 30.62 1.83
C LEU A 417 22.56 30.77 0.32
N PHE A 418 23.81 30.63 -0.12
CA PHE A 418 24.18 30.67 -1.53
C PHE A 418 24.56 29.27 -2.00
N LEU A 419 23.96 28.82 -3.10
CA LEU A 419 24.20 27.47 -3.63
C LEU A 419 24.58 27.59 -5.11
N ASP A 420 25.85 27.38 -5.40
CA ASP A 420 26.37 27.29 -6.76
C ASP A 420 26.74 25.84 -7.09
N PHE A 421 26.05 25.28 -8.08
CA PHE A 421 26.24 23.91 -8.54
C PHE A 421 26.99 23.91 -9.86
N SER A 422 28.03 23.07 -9.94
CA SER A 422 28.60 22.70 -11.23
C SER A 422 27.48 22.19 -12.17
N PRO A 423 27.55 22.47 -13.48
CA PRO A 423 26.55 21.98 -14.43
C PRO A 423 26.36 20.46 -14.29
N PRO A 424 25.17 19.92 -14.61
CA PRO A 424 24.94 18.49 -14.54
C PRO A 424 25.99 17.77 -15.40
N PRO A 425 26.44 16.57 -14.99
CA PRO A 425 27.52 15.85 -15.69
C PRO A 425 27.15 15.55 -17.16
N PHE A 426 25.86 15.60 -17.50
CA PHE A 426 25.35 15.42 -18.84
C PHE A 426 24.26 16.45 -19.15
N SER A 427 24.27 16.97 -20.38
CA SER A 427 23.19 17.82 -20.88
C SER A 427 22.03 16.95 -21.34
N ASP A 428 20.97 16.88 -20.53
CA ASP A 428 19.68 16.30 -20.92
C ASP A 428 18.64 17.40 -21.09
N ALA A 429 17.66 17.17 -21.97
CA ALA A 429 16.52 18.06 -22.13
C ALA A 429 15.65 18.17 -20.85
N CYS A 430 15.61 17.10 -20.04
CA CYS A 430 14.90 17.07 -18.77
C CYS A 430 15.80 16.45 -17.68
N LEU A 431 16.11 17.23 -16.65
CA LEU A 431 16.93 16.77 -15.53
C LEU A 431 16.31 15.55 -14.82
N LEU A 432 15.00 15.59 -14.61
CA LEU A 432 14.26 14.58 -13.82
C LEU A 432 13.88 13.34 -14.63
N GLN A 433 14.00 13.39 -15.96
CA GLN A 433 13.73 12.29 -16.87
C GLN A 433 14.94 12.10 -17.80
N PRO A 434 16.06 11.58 -17.25
CA PRO A 434 17.29 11.47 -18.01
C PRO A 434 17.11 10.56 -19.22
N SER A 435 17.68 10.98 -20.35
CA SER A 435 17.67 10.23 -21.60
C SER A 435 18.42 8.89 -21.45
N ALA A 436 18.26 7.98 -22.42
CA ALA A 436 19.03 6.74 -22.44
C ALA A 436 20.53 7.07 -22.43
N LYS A 437 21.29 6.50 -21.49
CA LYS A 437 22.75 6.67 -21.38
C LYS A 437 23.39 5.44 -20.74
N PRO A 438 24.73 5.29 -20.80
CA PRO A 438 25.41 4.23 -20.06
C PRO A 438 25.03 4.24 -18.57
N LEU A 439 24.79 3.07 -17.97
CA LEU A 439 24.33 2.96 -16.58
C LEU A 439 25.23 3.71 -15.58
N ARG A 440 26.55 3.74 -15.82
CA ARG A 440 27.50 4.51 -15.01
C ARG A 440 27.20 6.02 -15.06
N ALA A 441 27.00 6.57 -16.26
CA ALA A 441 26.64 7.96 -16.46
C ALA A 441 25.29 8.29 -15.78
N LEU A 442 24.32 7.38 -15.86
CA LEU A 442 23.03 7.55 -15.19
C LEU A 442 23.16 7.58 -13.65
N ARG A 443 24.05 6.75 -13.08
CA ARG A 443 24.36 6.77 -11.63
C ARG A 443 25.04 8.06 -11.19
N GLU A 444 26.00 8.54 -11.96
CA GLU A 444 26.67 9.83 -11.71
C GLU A 444 25.65 10.98 -11.76
N HIS A 445 24.75 10.95 -12.76
CA HIS A 445 23.63 11.89 -12.89
C HIS A 445 22.67 11.83 -11.70
N ARG A 446 22.29 10.62 -11.25
CA ARG A 446 21.46 10.43 -10.06
C ARG A 446 22.12 11.04 -8.82
N VAL A 447 23.40 10.76 -8.57
CA VAL A 447 24.12 11.29 -7.40
C VAL A 447 24.10 12.81 -7.41
N TRP A 448 24.38 13.42 -8.56
CA TRP A 448 24.32 14.87 -8.72
C TRP A 448 22.91 15.42 -8.44
N ILE A 449 21.86 14.80 -8.99
CA ILE A 449 20.47 15.23 -8.75
C ILE A 449 20.09 15.12 -7.27
N LEU A 450 20.40 14.01 -6.62
CA LEU A 450 20.03 13.81 -5.22
C LEU A 450 20.75 14.82 -4.31
N ALA A 451 21.99 15.19 -4.63
CA ALA A 451 22.71 16.26 -3.93
C ALA A 451 22.04 17.62 -4.15
N LEU A 452 21.63 17.94 -5.39
CA LEU A 452 20.86 19.14 -5.70
C LEU A 452 19.53 19.19 -4.93
N LEU A 453 18.74 18.11 -4.97
CA LEU A 453 17.45 18.02 -4.30
C LEU A 453 17.59 18.16 -2.78
N HIS A 454 18.65 17.60 -2.19
CA HIS A 454 18.95 17.77 -0.76
C HIS A 454 19.22 19.23 -0.39
N ALA A 455 20.02 19.94 -1.19
CA ALA A 455 20.32 21.34 -0.96
C ALA A 455 19.09 22.24 -1.16
N VAL A 456 18.32 21.99 -2.23
CA VAL A 456 17.06 22.67 -2.50
C VAL A 456 16.07 22.47 -1.36
N ARG A 457 15.98 21.25 -0.81
CA ARG A 457 15.16 20.96 0.38
C ARG A 457 15.56 21.82 1.56
N CYS A 458 16.86 21.86 1.90
CA CYS A 458 17.37 22.68 2.99
C CYS A 458 17.07 24.16 2.75
N ALA A 459 17.32 24.68 1.53
CA ALA A 459 17.07 26.07 1.18
C ALA A 459 15.59 26.45 1.31
N LEU A 460 14.68 25.58 0.84
CA LEU A 460 13.25 25.81 0.96
C LEU A 460 12.80 25.77 2.41
N HIS A 461 13.22 24.79 3.21
CA HIS A 461 12.91 24.76 4.64
C HIS A 461 13.39 26.01 5.38
N THR A 462 14.62 26.46 5.09
CA THR A 462 15.16 27.71 5.65
C THR A 462 14.31 28.91 5.24
N GLY A 463 13.89 28.99 3.98
CA GLY A 463 13.01 30.06 3.50
C GLY A 463 11.63 30.06 4.15
N TYR A 464 11.03 28.89 4.39
CA TYR A 464 9.71 28.78 5.03
C TYR A 464 9.75 28.91 6.57
N ASP A 465 10.83 28.55 7.26
CA ASP A 465 10.92 28.71 8.73
C ASP A 465 10.90 30.19 9.14
N GLY A 466 11.44 31.08 8.30
CA GLY A 466 11.32 32.52 8.50
C GLY A 466 9.86 32.97 8.64
N LEU A 467 8.97 32.42 7.82
CA LEU A 467 7.55 32.81 7.79
C LEU A 467 6.77 32.51 9.07
N GLN A 468 7.18 31.49 9.83
CA GLN A 468 6.46 31.12 11.05
C GLN A 468 6.83 32.04 12.23
N ARG A 469 7.89 32.84 12.12
CA ARG A 469 8.42 33.68 13.19
C ARG A 469 8.16 35.18 13.02
N GLY A 470 7.80 35.63 11.81
CA GLY A 470 7.41 37.01 11.51
C GLY A 470 5.90 37.14 11.51
#